data_AF-A0A1Y1XGF8-F1
#
_entry.id   AF-A0A1Y1XGF8-F1
#
_cell.length_a   1.000
_cell.length_b   1.000
_cell.length_c   1.000
_cell.angle_alpha   90.00
_cell.angle_beta   90.00
_cell.angle_gamma   90.00
#
_symmetry.space_group_name_H-M   'P 1'
#
loop_
_entity.id
_entity.type
_entity.pdbx_description
1 polymer ?
#
loop_
_entity_poly.entity_id
_entity_poly.type
_entity_poly.pdbx_seq_one_letter_code
_entity_poly.pdbx_strand_id
1 'polypeptide(L)'
;MRFSKNYVKNIFLFALNYIVLNKASPVITEEQLNSFKYGEDEFTLAVIGDSGSENSAKEVMKLSKFDILLHLGDFDYKCMPNKYFDEVLTSQRKFQFMGVLGNHDAKGECKDEIANQFLKNVYNKMTDSKNKETRCEFSESKFMWSCVYKNMKIIGLTPGINGADKREEQLKFLKEHLSGSDKDWKICAWHFYDKYFHTGKYQYYNNIISGEGESFYEYCKNHGAIIFSAHDHVYARTHVMSSFKDPTIDKYHDKTRDYIAQIRDGASINILNGTGGWEIYIEQGEQKDYPWWQKKYARGDYDENAKRFGGLFCRFNVDGNNRKASCVFKRINSSNEVFDKFYIYRNDNPDKISYHQIDDDFNNEKLKAFKIENNIIDTDEADNNDNVNTNDDNDKIDNNDNINTNDDTNKIDNNDNINTNYDNDNNNNNINNKTSTIIVDHSNLDEEISRDYSEKKVKYPLYKKCLIIGSGILVVLILISSITTITLKKKHIKLNNMIKSFLLKNNYPNIITTITTIKSIATADHKAEVKYIYNVASGNVASGKYGNIEKMFIQLLIKGNIVMRECNNNSIIITYSQNIFNGKNVVSLLNDNKYLGLTNNLIKMNQYSGNDDQY
;
A
#
# COMPACT_ATOMS: atom_id res chain seq x y z
N MET A 1 -22.17 31.05 -77.67
CA MET A 1 -21.12 31.66 -76.82
C MET A 1 -19.85 30.83 -76.95
N ARG A 2 -18.75 31.41 -77.47
CA ARG A 2 -17.42 30.76 -77.51
C ARG A 2 -16.69 31.13 -76.22
N PHE A 3 -16.65 30.23 -75.24
CA PHE A 3 -15.80 30.43 -74.06
C PHE A 3 -14.33 30.29 -74.50
N SER A 4 -13.51 31.30 -74.19
CA SER A 4 -12.09 31.29 -74.54
C SER A 4 -11.38 30.19 -73.75
N LYS A 5 -10.50 29.42 -74.41
CA LYS A 5 -9.72 28.35 -73.77
C LYS A 5 -8.91 28.83 -72.54
N ASN A 6 -8.64 30.13 -72.43
CA ASN A 6 -7.94 30.74 -71.31
C ASN A 6 -8.79 30.86 -70.05
N TYR A 7 -10.11 31.01 -70.18
CA TYR A 7 -11.01 31.13 -69.02
C TYR A 7 -11.14 29.80 -68.26
N VAL A 8 -11.22 28.68 -69.00
CA VAL A 8 -11.26 27.34 -68.40
C VAL A 8 -9.93 26.99 -67.72
N LYS A 9 -8.81 27.41 -68.30
CA LYS A 9 -7.47 27.21 -67.70
C LYS A 9 -7.28 27.97 -66.39
N ASN A 10 -7.78 29.20 -66.32
CA ASN A 10 -7.71 30.01 -65.10
C ASN A 10 -8.63 29.49 -63.99
N ILE A 11 -9.82 28.97 -64.32
CA ILE A 11 -10.69 28.30 -63.35
C ILE A 11 -10.04 27.01 -62.84
N PHE A 12 -9.38 26.23 -63.72
CA PHE A 12 -8.66 25.03 -63.30
C PHE A 12 -7.45 25.34 -62.41
N LEU A 13 -6.69 26.41 -62.69
CA LEU A 13 -5.60 26.84 -61.81
C LEU A 13 -6.12 27.38 -60.46
N PHE A 14 -7.24 28.11 -60.46
CA PHE A 14 -7.88 28.57 -59.23
C PHE A 14 -8.39 27.38 -58.40
N ALA A 15 -9.03 26.40 -59.04
CA ALA A 15 -9.49 25.19 -58.36
C ALA A 15 -8.33 24.34 -57.83
N LEU A 16 -7.22 24.20 -58.59
CA LEU A 16 -6.02 23.51 -58.10
C LEU A 16 -5.38 24.27 -56.94
N ASN A 17 -5.23 25.59 -57.02
CA ASN A 17 -4.69 26.38 -55.91
C ASN A 17 -5.62 26.34 -54.69
N TYR A 18 -6.94 26.31 -54.88
CA TYR A 18 -7.91 26.18 -53.79
C TYR A 18 -7.88 24.79 -53.14
N ILE A 19 -7.58 23.73 -53.90
CA ILE A 19 -7.38 22.37 -53.38
C ILE A 19 -6.02 22.24 -52.68
N VAL A 20 -4.98 22.95 -53.15
CA VAL A 20 -3.65 22.97 -52.50
C VAL A 20 -3.67 23.83 -51.23
N LEU A 21 -4.48 24.89 -51.18
CA LEU A 21 -4.67 25.76 -50.00
C LEU A 21 -5.64 25.19 -48.96
N ASN A 22 -6.53 24.26 -49.34
CA ASN A 22 -7.43 23.53 -48.42
C ASN A 22 -6.96 22.09 -48.15
N LYS A 23 -5.64 21.85 -48.11
CA LYS A 23 -5.16 20.71 -47.32
C LYS A 23 -5.44 21.04 -45.87
N ALA A 24 -6.56 20.54 -45.36
CA ALA A 24 -6.84 20.54 -43.93
C ALA A 24 -5.57 20.12 -43.18
N SER A 25 -5.17 20.90 -42.19
CA SER A 25 -4.04 20.56 -41.33
C SER A 25 -4.18 19.09 -40.91
N PRO A 26 -3.14 18.27 -41.07
CA PRO A 26 -3.25 16.84 -40.80
C PRO A 26 -3.73 16.65 -39.37
N VAL A 27 -4.91 16.02 -39.20
CA VAL A 27 -5.42 15.66 -37.88
C VAL A 27 -4.43 14.68 -37.27
N ILE A 28 -3.74 15.10 -36.22
CA ILE A 28 -2.78 14.26 -35.50
C ILE A 28 -3.60 13.24 -34.72
N THR A 29 -3.39 11.97 -35.03
CA THR A 29 -4.05 10.87 -34.33
C THR A 29 -3.40 10.61 -32.98
N GLU A 30 -4.17 10.07 -32.04
CA GLU A 30 -3.67 9.64 -30.73
C GLU A 30 -2.56 8.57 -30.86
N GLU A 31 -2.66 7.68 -31.85
CA GLU A 31 -1.62 6.69 -32.15
C GLU A 31 -0.29 7.35 -32.56
N GLN A 32 -0.34 8.37 -33.41
CA GLN A 32 0.85 9.13 -33.78
C GLN A 32 1.47 9.81 -32.57
N LEU A 33 0.65 10.47 -31.74
CA LEU A 33 1.13 11.13 -30.54
C LEU A 33 1.68 10.14 -29.51
N ASN A 34 1.06 8.97 -29.34
CA ASN A 34 1.53 7.92 -28.42
C ASN A 34 2.84 7.30 -28.88
N SER A 35 3.05 7.15 -30.19
CA SER A 35 4.30 6.66 -30.76
C SER A 35 5.45 7.67 -30.70
N PHE A 36 5.14 8.95 -30.49
CA PHE A 36 6.13 10.02 -30.37
C PHE A 36 6.83 9.98 -29.02
N LYS A 37 8.16 9.84 -29.03
CA LYS A 37 8.97 9.86 -27.80
C LYS A 37 9.13 11.31 -27.31
N TYR A 38 8.56 11.60 -26.16
CA TYR A 38 8.63 12.91 -25.51
C TYR A 38 8.63 12.74 -23.99
N GLY A 39 9.30 13.65 -23.28
CA GLY A 39 9.44 13.58 -21.82
C GLY A 39 10.55 12.62 -21.36
N GLU A 40 10.46 12.19 -20.11
CA GLU A 40 11.48 11.39 -19.43
C GLU A 40 11.33 9.89 -19.73
N ASP A 41 12.46 9.16 -19.76
CA ASP A 41 12.41 7.72 -19.99
C ASP A 41 11.69 6.99 -18.83
N GLU A 42 10.72 6.16 -19.18
CA GLU A 42 10.03 5.29 -18.24
C GLU A 42 10.99 4.27 -17.60
N PHE A 43 10.76 3.92 -16.34
CA PHE A 43 11.44 2.82 -15.65
C PHE A 43 10.58 2.23 -14.53
N THR A 44 10.85 1.00 -14.15
CA THR A 44 10.12 0.29 -13.09
C THR A 44 11.03 -0.05 -11.90
N LEU A 45 10.61 0.39 -10.71
CA LEU A 45 11.19 0.03 -9.42
C LEU A 45 10.37 -1.11 -8.78
N ALA A 46 11.03 -2.21 -8.45
CA ALA A 46 10.50 -3.22 -7.54
C ALA A 46 10.90 -2.88 -6.10
N VAL A 47 9.95 -2.88 -5.17
CA VAL A 47 10.17 -2.70 -3.73
C VAL A 47 9.74 -3.96 -3.01
N ILE A 48 10.69 -4.64 -2.34
CA ILE A 48 10.49 -5.94 -1.69
C ILE A 48 11.25 -5.92 -0.36
N GLY A 49 10.63 -6.35 0.74
CA GLY A 49 11.31 -6.61 2.01
C GLY A 49 10.98 -8.01 2.51
N ASP A 50 11.72 -8.50 3.50
CA ASP A 50 11.37 -9.70 4.25
C ASP A 50 11.18 -10.94 3.36
N SER A 51 12.04 -11.05 2.35
CA SER A 51 11.88 -12.05 1.30
C SER A 51 12.40 -13.42 1.71
N GLY A 52 13.45 -13.44 2.55
CA GLY A 52 14.20 -14.66 2.80
C GLY A 52 14.87 -15.19 1.53
N SER A 53 15.39 -16.42 1.62
CA SER A 53 16.17 -17.05 0.54
C SER A 53 15.44 -18.23 -0.13
N GLU A 54 14.14 -18.36 0.15
CA GLU A 54 13.28 -19.45 -0.28
C GLU A 54 12.84 -19.31 -1.75
N ASN A 55 12.24 -20.38 -2.29
CA ASN A 55 11.70 -20.36 -3.64
C ASN A 55 10.59 -19.30 -3.82
N SER A 56 9.83 -18.99 -2.77
CA SER A 56 8.83 -17.92 -2.77
C SER A 56 9.43 -16.57 -3.14
N ALA A 57 10.61 -16.21 -2.60
CA ALA A 57 11.31 -14.99 -2.96
C ALA A 57 11.62 -14.94 -4.47
N LYS A 58 12.08 -16.07 -5.04
CA LYS A 58 12.35 -16.20 -6.49
C LYS A 58 11.09 -16.09 -7.34
N GLU A 59 9.93 -16.53 -6.82
CA GLU A 59 8.64 -16.40 -7.49
C GLU A 59 8.12 -14.96 -7.44
N VAL A 60 8.28 -14.27 -6.31
CA VAL A 60 7.93 -12.85 -6.18
C VAL A 60 8.73 -12.00 -7.17
N MET A 61 10.03 -12.28 -7.32
CA MET A 61 10.90 -11.62 -8.31
C MET A 61 10.46 -11.82 -9.77
N LYS A 62 9.58 -12.78 -10.06
CA LYS A 62 9.07 -13.07 -11.41
C LYS A 62 7.70 -12.44 -11.70
N LEU A 63 7.05 -11.81 -10.72
CA LEU A 63 5.73 -11.19 -10.87
C LEU A 63 5.71 -10.00 -11.85
N SER A 64 6.85 -9.34 -12.06
CA SER A 64 6.98 -8.26 -13.04
C SER A 64 8.41 -8.18 -13.56
N LYS A 65 8.56 -7.58 -14.75
CA LYS A 65 9.85 -7.02 -15.17
C LYS A 65 10.07 -5.70 -14.44
N PHE A 66 11.31 -5.40 -14.10
CA PHE A 66 11.72 -4.15 -13.47
C PHE A 66 13.19 -3.83 -13.81
N ASP A 67 13.53 -2.55 -13.73
CA ASP A 67 14.86 -2.02 -14.03
C ASP A 67 15.71 -1.89 -12.77
N ILE A 68 15.05 -1.76 -11.61
CA ILE A 68 15.67 -1.54 -10.31
C ILE A 68 14.96 -2.39 -9.26
N LEU A 69 15.74 -3.01 -8.37
CA LEU A 69 15.27 -3.61 -7.12
C LEU A 69 15.73 -2.77 -5.93
N LEU A 70 14.79 -2.31 -5.11
CA LEU A 70 15.02 -1.82 -3.76
C LEU A 70 14.60 -2.91 -2.76
N HIS A 71 15.57 -3.52 -2.09
CA HIS A 71 15.31 -4.51 -1.04
C HIS A 71 15.35 -3.88 0.35
N LEU A 72 14.29 -4.06 1.13
CA LEU A 72 14.07 -3.41 2.42
C LEU A 72 14.61 -4.21 3.63
N GLY A 73 15.68 -4.98 3.45
CA GLY A 73 16.30 -5.81 4.50
C GLY A 73 15.62 -7.16 4.75
N ASP A 74 16.26 -7.94 5.63
CA ASP A 74 15.94 -9.32 6.00
C ASP A 74 16.02 -10.29 4.81
N PHE A 75 17.26 -10.56 4.39
CA PHE A 75 17.56 -11.28 3.17
C PHE A 75 17.42 -12.81 3.28
N ASP A 76 17.64 -13.41 4.46
CA ASP A 76 17.69 -14.89 4.56
C ASP A 76 17.09 -15.53 5.83
N TYR A 77 17.00 -14.79 6.94
CA TYR A 77 16.52 -15.25 8.27
C TYR A 77 17.30 -16.43 8.90
N LYS A 78 18.46 -16.81 8.36
CA LYS A 78 19.22 -18.00 8.78
C LYS A 78 20.70 -17.70 9.03
N CYS A 79 21.09 -16.43 9.02
CA CYS A 79 22.48 -16.01 9.14
C CYS A 79 23.39 -16.67 8.09
N MET A 80 22.88 -16.87 6.88
CA MET A 80 23.62 -17.35 5.71
C MET A 80 23.86 -16.19 4.74
N PRO A 81 24.92 -15.37 4.95
CA PRO A 81 25.03 -14.06 4.35
C PRO A 81 25.14 -14.04 2.83
N ASN A 82 25.51 -15.18 2.22
CA ASN A 82 25.64 -15.30 0.77
C ASN A 82 24.36 -15.81 0.08
N LYS A 83 23.47 -16.48 0.82
CA LYS A 83 22.45 -17.34 0.22
C LYS A 83 21.45 -16.57 -0.63
N TYR A 84 20.90 -15.45 -0.14
CA TYR A 84 20.03 -14.59 -0.93
C TYR A 84 20.73 -14.06 -2.20
N PHE A 85 21.98 -13.62 -2.06
CA PHE A 85 22.72 -12.99 -3.15
C PHE A 85 23.10 -13.98 -4.25
N ASP A 86 23.36 -15.23 -3.89
CA ASP A 86 23.71 -16.30 -4.82
C ASP A 86 22.46 -16.90 -5.48
N GLU A 87 21.40 -17.11 -4.70
CA GLU A 87 20.23 -17.88 -5.13
C GLU A 87 19.06 -17.05 -5.64
N VAL A 88 18.79 -15.88 -5.04
CA VAL A 88 17.60 -15.05 -5.35
C VAL A 88 18.00 -13.88 -6.23
N LEU A 89 18.98 -13.08 -5.79
CA LEU A 89 19.47 -11.96 -6.58
C LEU A 89 20.21 -12.46 -7.83
N THR A 90 21.04 -13.49 -7.65
CA THR A 90 21.87 -14.18 -8.66
C THR A 90 22.88 -13.28 -9.39
N SER A 91 23.94 -13.88 -9.91
CA SER A 91 24.90 -13.19 -10.79
C SER A 91 24.32 -12.90 -12.19
N GLN A 92 23.15 -13.45 -12.56
CA GLN A 92 22.58 -13.29 -13.90
C GLN A 92 21.61 -12.11 -14.03
N ARG A 93 21.37 -11.36 -12.94
CA ARG A 93 20.48 -10.18 -12.95
C ARG A 93 20.84 -9.18 -14.05
N LYS A 94 19.79 -8.53 -14.57
CA LYS A 94 19.83 -7.46 -15.58
C LYS A 94 19.31 -6.10 -15.07
N PHE A 95 18.89 -6.05 -13.82
CA PHE A 95 18.38 -4.86 -13.13
C PHE A 95 19.42 -4.33 -12.14
N GLN A 96 19.32 -3.04 -11.76
CA GLN A 96 20.11 -2.41 -10.71
C GLN A 96 19.63 -2.85 -9.32
N PHE A 97 20.53 -2.95 -8.33
CA PHE A 97 20.19 -3.40 -6.98
C PHE A 97 20.53 -2.35 -5.92
N MET A 98 19.60 -2.04 -5.04
CA MET A 98 19.82 -1.23 -3.84
C MET A 98 19.22 -1.99 -2.65
N GLY A 99 19.92 -1.99 -1.51
CA GLY A 99 19.49 -2.73 -0.33
C GLY A 99 19.76 -1.97 0.96
N VAL A 100 18.81 -2.00 1.88
CA VAL A 100 19.05 -1.68 3.30
C VAL A 100 19.18 -2.99 4.08
N LEU A 101 19.85 -2.94 5.24
CA LEU A 101 19.95 -4.09 6.15
C LEU A 101 18.75 -4.12 7.09
N GLY A 102 18.21 -5.30 7.32
CA GLY A 102 17.20 -5.58 8.34
C GLY A 102 17.82 -6.17 9.61
N ASN A 103 16.98 -6.42 10.62
CA ASN A 103 17.50 -6.92 11.90
C ASN A 103 18.07 -8.34 11.79
N HIS A 104 17.58 -9.15 10.85
CA HIS A 104 18.11 -10.48 10.60
C HIS A 104 19.43 -10.49 9.81
N ASP A 105 19.86 -9.33 9.31
CA ASP A 105 21.13 -9.18 8.59
C ASP A 105 22.25 -8.59 9.48
N ALA A 106 21.93 -8.26 10.74
CA ALA A 106 22.73 -7.38 11.59
C ALA A 106 23.17 -8.03 12.92
N LYS A 107 23.95 -7.28 13.70
CA LYS A 107 24.46 -7.73 14.99
C LYS A 107 23.30 -7.98 15.97
N GLY A 108 23.48 -8.94 16.86
CA GLY A 108 22.46 -9.29 17.86
C GLY A 108 21.50 -10.39 17.39
N GLU A 109 21.20 -10.47 16.09
CA GLU A 109 20.59 -11.66 15.50
C GLU A 109 21.68 -12.63 15.01
N CYS A 110 22.62 -12.12 14.22
CA CYS A 110 23.76 -12.88 13.74
C CYS A 110 25.04 -12.51 14.50
N LYS A 111 26.02 -13.42 14.45
CA LYS A 111 27.39 -13.13 14.92
C LYS A 111 27.98 -11.97 14.13
N ASP A 112 28.80 -11.14 14.76
CA ASP A 112 29.41 -9.94 14.17
C ASP A 112 30.08 -10.19 12.81
N GLU A 113 30.81 -11.28 12.66
CA GLU A 113 31.47 -11.66 11.40
C GLU A 113 30.46 -11.89 10.27
N ILE A 114 29.32 -12.50 10.58
CA ILE A 114 28.24 -12.77 9.63
C ILE A 114 27.49 -11.49 9.28
N ALA A 115 27.15 -10.66 10.27
CA ALA A 115 26.52 -9.35 10.05
C ALA A 115 27.39 -8.44 9.17
N ASN A 116 28.71 -8.41 9.42
CA ASN A 116 29.66 -7.69 8.58
C ASN A 116 29.71 -8.24 7.15
N GLN A 117 29.53 -9.56 6.97
CA GLN A 117 29.46 -10.16 5.64
C GLN A 117 28.17 -9.78 4.89
N PHE A 118 27.03 -9.65 5.55
CA PHE A 118 25.81 -9.10 4.94
C PHE A 118 26.03 -7.68 4.43
N LEU A 119 26.55 -6.79 5.29
CA LEU A 119 26.87 -5.41 4.92
C LEU A 119 27.81 -5.35 3.71
N LYS A 120 28.86 -6.17 3.73
CA LYS A 120 29.81 -6.28 2.62
C LYS A 120 29.14 -6.79 1.34
N ASN A 121 28.25 -7.76 1.43
CA ASN A 121 27.52 -8.29 0.28
C ASN A 121 26.59 -7.25 -0.32
N VAL A 122 25.81 -6.52 0.49
CA VAL A 122 24.97 -5.42 0.03
C VAL A 122 25.83 -4.37 -0.68
N TYR A 123 26.87 -3.86 -0.02
CA TYR A 123 27.78 -2.87 -0.59
C TYR A 123 28.41 -3.33 -1.91
N ASN A 124 28.92 -4.57 -1.96
CA ASN A 124 29.54 -5.12 -3.17
C ASN A 124 28.54 -5.23 -4.32
N LYS A 125 27.29 -5.64 -4.07
CA LYS A 125 26.27 -5.72 -5.12
C LYS A 125 25.82 -4.34 -5.59
N MET A 126 25.84 -3.34 -4.71
CA MET A 126 25.51 -1.96 -5.08
C MET A 126 26.63 -1.25 -5.85
N THR A 127 27.87 -1.76 -5.77
CA THR A 127 29.06 -1.14 -6.40
C THR A 127 29.65 -1.98 -7.54
N ASP A 128 29.13 -3.17 -7.80
CA ASP A 128 29.59 -4.02 -8.91
C ASP A 128 29.20 -3.45 -10.29
N SER A 129 29.76 -4.05 -11.34
CA SER A 129 29.53 -3.61 -12.73
C SER A 129 28.09 -3.79 -13.24
N LYS A 130 27.24 -4.53 -12.53
CA LYS A 130 25.81 -4.68 -12.85
C LYS A 130 24.99 -3.52 -12.28
N ASN A 131 25.58 -2.72 -11.40
CA ASN A 131 24.99 -1.52 -10.81
C ASN A 131 25.43 -0.21 -11.50
N LYS A 132 25.96 -0.31 -12.72
CA LYS A 132 26.58 0.81 -13.46
C LYS A 132 25.66 1.98 -13.83
N GLU A 133 24.34 1.81 -13.79
CA GLU A 133 23.39 2.90 -14.11
C GLU A 133 22.99 3.69 -12.87
N THR A 134 23.43 3.23 -11.68
CA THR A 134 23.27 3.96 -10.43
C THR A 134 24.55 4.72 -10.09
N ARG A 135 24.40 5.93 -9.55
CA ARG A 135 25.49 6.66 -8.91
C ARG A 135 25.20 6.74 -7.42
N CYS A 136 25.97 6.02 -6.62
CA CYS A 136 25.74 5.89 -5.19
C CYS A 136 26.88 6.49 -4.37
N GLU A 137 26.51 7.28 -3.38
CA GLU A 137 27.37 7.78 -2.30
C GLU A 137 27.04 6.97 -1.04
N PHE A 138 28.07 6.55 -0.30
CA PHE A 138 27.92 5.73 0.90
C PHE A 138 28.52 6.46 2.10
N SER A 139 27.92 6.28 3.28
CA SER A 139 28.59 6.63 4.54
C SER A 139 29.87 5.80 4.73
N GLU A 140 30.75 6.25 5.62
CA GLU A 140 31.97 5.52 5.98
C GLU A 140 31.65 4.09 6.49
N SER A 141 30.60 3.99 7.30
CA SER A 141 30.06 2.75 7.84
C SER A 141 29.41 1.85 6.78
N LYS A 142 28.99 2.40 5.63
CA LYS A 142 28.23 1.76 4.54
C LYS A 142 26.80 1.34 4.90
N PHE A 143 26.34 1.64 6.10
CA PHE A 143 24.96 1.39 6.55
C PHE A 143 23.96 2.41 5.99
N MET A 144 24.45 3.49 5.40
CA MET A 144 23.66 4.53 4.76
C MET A 144 24.19 4.81 3.37
N TRP A 145 23.29 5.14 2.46
CA TRP A 145 23.65 5.48 1.09
C TRP A 145 22.62 6.40 0.43
N SER A 146 23.08 7.14 -0.57
CA SER A 146 22.27 7.99 -1.44
C SER A 146 22.61 7.64 -2.88
N CYS A 147 21.63 7.10 -3.61
CA CYS A 147 21.79 6.70 -5.00
C CYS A 147 20.92 7.56 -5.92
N VAL A 148 21.43 7.84 -7.11
CA VAL A 148 20.67 8.42 -8.21
C VAL A 148 20.55 7.40 -9.34
N TYR A 149 19.33 7.21 -9.84
CA TYR A 149 19.02 6.46 -11.05
C TYR A 149 18.08 7.28 -11.92
N LYS A 150 18.49 7.61 -13.15
CA LYS A 150 17.74 8.55 -14.03
C LYS A 150 17.35 9.84 -13.25
N ASN A 151 16.08 10.23 -13.30
CA ASN A 151 15.51 11.38 -12.60
C ASN A 151 15.02 11.06 -11.17
N MET A 152 15.51 9.98 -10.54
CA MET A 152 15.14 9.56 -9.19
C MET A 152 16.34 9.58 -8.23
N LYS A 153 16.12 10.09 -7.01
CA LYS A 153 17.02 9.99 -5.87
C LYS A 153 16.45 9.04 -4.81
N ILE A 154 17.25 8.10 -4.33
CA ILE A 154 16.88 7.13 -3.30
C ILE A 154 17.90 7.22 -2.16
N ILE A 155 17.40 7.37 -0.94
CA ILE A 155 18.22 7.37 0.28
C ILE A 155 17.84 6.14 1.10
N GLY A 156 18.83 5.27 1.35
CA GLY A 156 18.71 4.11 2.21
C GLY A 156 19.35 4.36 3.57
N LEU A 157 18.59 4.16 4.63
CA LEU A 157 18.99 4.35 6.02
C LEU A 157 18.70 3.07 6.82
N THR A 158 19.31 2.94 7.99
CA THR A 158 19.17 1.76 8.87
C THR A 158 18.90 2.15 10.33
N PRO A 159 17.93 3.03 10.61
CA PRO A 159 17.58 3.41 11.99
C PRO A 159 17.07 2.19 12.76
N GLY A 160 17.55 2.04 14.00
CA GLY A 160 17.18 0.92 14.89
C GLY A 160 17.92 -0.39 14.61
N ILE A 161 18.76 -0.46 13.57
CA ILE A 161 19.57 -1.64 13.29
C ILE A 161 20.80 -1.67 14.19
N ASN A 162 20.99 -2.79 14.90
CA ASN A 162 22.13 -2.99 15.77
C ASN A 162 23.46 -2.99 15.00
N GLY A 163 24.40 -2.17 15.47
CA GLY A 163 25.71 -1.99 14.83
C GLY A 163 25.75 -0.98 13.69
N ALA A 164 24.61 -0.38 13.33
CA ALA A 164 24.53 0.74 12.40
C ALA A 164 24.86 2.08 13.08
N ASP A 165 24.95 3.15 12.27
CA ASP A 165 25.21 4.51 12.73
C ASP A 165 24.16 5.02 13.71
N LYS A 166 24.55 5.96 14.56
CA LYS A 166 23.63 6.58 15.51
C LYS A 166 22.58 7.39 14.77
N ARG A 167 21.42 7.54 15.41
CA ARG A 167 20.31 8.36 14.91
C ARG A 167 20.73 9.72 14.37
N GLU A 168 21.55 10.46 15.13
CA GLU A 168 21.99 11.81 14.77
C GLU A 168 22.84 11.85 13.49
N GLU A 169 23.68 10.83 13.29
CA GLU A 169 24.49 10.65 12.08
C GLU A 169 23.60 10.30 10.89
N GLN A 170 22.61 9.42 11.08
CA GLN A 170 21.65 9.07 10.03
C GLN A 170 20.77 10.25 9.62
N LEU A 171 20.32 11.04 10.59
CA LEU A 171 19.52 12.23 10.31
C LEU A 171 20.35 13.30 9.60
N LYS A 172 21.62 13.48 9.97
CA LYS A 172 22.55 14.37 9.27
C LYS A 172 22.76 13.91 7.82
N PHE A 173 23.01 12.62 7.61
CA PHE A 173 23.18 12.05 6.28
C PHE A 173 21.93 12.26 5.41
N LEU A 174 20.74 12.01 5.96
CA LEU A 174 19.47 12.26 5.28
C LEU A 174 19.34 13.72 4.83
N LYS A 175 19.63 14.67 5.74
CA LYS A 175 19.56 16.10 5.44
C LYS A 175 20.54 16.52 4.35
N GLU A 176 21.78 16.09 4.47
CA GLU A 176 22.84 16.39 3.50
C GLU A 176 22.48 15.90 2.10
N HIS A 177 21.88 14.71 1.98
CA HIS A 177 21.64 14.10 0.68
C HIS A 177 20.24 14.40 0.10
N LEU A 178 19.24 14.71 0.91
CA LEU A 178 17.89 15.02 0.40
C LEU A 178 17.68 16.53 0.19
N SER A 179 18.29 17.37 1.03
CA SER A 179 18.17 18.83 0.89
C SER A 179 18.69 19.29 -0.47
N GLY A 180 17.95 20.20 -1.11
CA GLY A 180 18.33 20.74 -2.41
C GLY A 180 18.32 19.74 -3.56
N SER A 181 17.78 18.53 -3.40
CA SER A 181 17.66 17.60 -4.51
C SER A 181 16.65 18.11 -5.54
N ASP A 182 17.15 18.33 -6.75
CA ASP A 182 16.40 18.72 -7.96
C ASP A 182 15.73 17.53 -8.67
N LYS A 183 15.85 16.31 -8.13
CA LYS A 183 15.32 15.11 -8.78
C LYS A 183 13.80 15.07 -8.69
N ASP A 184 13.20 14.55 -9.75
CA ASP A 184 11.76 14.45 -9.87
C ASP A 184 11.19 13.53 -8.81
N TRP A 185 11.74 12.33 -8.75
CA TRP A 185 11.33 11.31 -7.79
C TRP A 185 12.32 11.25 -6.64
N LYS A 186 11.80 11.24 -5.42
CA LYS A 186 12.59 11.14 -4.20
C LYS A 186 12.03 9.99 -3.37
N ILE A 187 12.93 9.14 -2.86
CA ILE A 187 12.57 7.99 -2.05
C ILE A 187 13.41 7.98 -0.78
N CYS A 188 12.75 7.73 0.35
CA CYS A 188 13.39 7.34 1.59
C CYS A 188 13.05 5.88 1.91
N ALA A 189 14.06 5.09 2.28
CA ALA A 189 13.89 3.67 2.54
C ALA A 189 14.65 3.24 3.80
N TRP A 190 14.00 2.41 4.62
CA TRP A 190 14.58 1.78 5.79
C TRP A 190 13.83 0.49 6.12
N HIS A 191 14.35 -0.32 7.03
CA HIS A 191 13.74 -1.61 7.36
C HIS A 191 12.59 -1.49 8.37
N PHE A 192 12.85 -0.90 9.54
CA PHE A 192 11.88 -0.79 10.63
C PHE A 192 10.75 0.24 10.38
N TYR A 193 9.87 0.41 11.34
CA TYR A 193 8.77 1.38 11.28
C TYR A 193 8.54 2.04 12.64
N ASP A 194 7.73 3.10 12.64
CA ASP A 194 7.23 3.71 13.88
C ASP A 194 5.89 3.07 14.31
N LYS A 195 5.49 3.28 15.58
CA LYS A 195 4.25 2.73 16.16
C LYS A 195 3.03 2.95 15.26
N TYR A 196 2.98 4.09 14.58
CA TYR A 196 1.84 4.46 13.73
C TYR A 196 1.81 3.74 12.38
N PHE A 197 2.93 3.15 11.94
CA PHE A 197 3.09 2.65 10.58
C PHE A 197 3.35 1.15 10.50
N HIS A 198 2.65 0.38 11.35
CA HIS A 198 2.52 -1.07 11.25
C HIS A 198 1.07 -1.53 11.53
N THR A 199 0.80 -2.82 11.36
CA THR A 199 -0.52 -3.45 11.48
C THR A 199 -0.67 -4.35 12.71
N GLY A 200 0.33 -4.29 13.60
CA GLY A 200 0.17 -4.71 14.98
C GLY A 200 0.82 -6.01 15.41
N LYS A 201 1.65 -6.72 14.61
CA LYS A 201 2.38 -7.90 15.15
C LYS A 201 3.11 -7.56 16.45
N TYR A 202 3.84 -6.45 16.46
CA TYR A 202 4.57 -5.95 17.62
C TYR A 202 3.90 -4.72 18.24
N GLN A 203 2.78 -4.93 18.95
CA GLN A 203 1.93 -3.85 19.51
C GLN A 203 2.65 -2.90 20.49
N TYR A 204 3.74 -3.37 21.10
CA TYR A 204 4.49 -2.63 22.12
C TYR A 204 5.68 -1.85 21.55
N TYR A 205 5.91 -1.90 20.23
CA TYR A 205 6.97 -1.11 19.62
C TYR A 205 6.61 0.37 19.65
N ASN A 206 7.57 1.17 20.10
CA ASN A 206 7.50 2.62 20.06
C ASN A 206 7.98 3.12 18.68
N ASN A 207 8.21 4.42 18.57
CA ASN A 207 8.74 5.03 17.36
C ASN A 207 10.24 4.71 17.20
N ILE A 208 10.58 3.58 16.55
CA ILE A 208 11.97 3.14 16.32
C ILE A 208 12.71 4.12 15.39
N ILE A 209 11.99 4.64 14.39
CA ILE A 209 12.53 5.47 13.31
C ILE A 209 12.52 6.94 13.67
N SER A 210 11.48 7.43 14.35
CA SER A 210 11.40 8.84 14.77
C SER A 210 11.96 9.08 16.19
N GLY A 211 12.01 8.05 17.04
CA GLY A 211 12.33 8.21 18.45
C GLY A 211 11.49 9.32 19.10
N GLU A 212 12.10 10.05 20.03
CA GLU A 212 11.53 11.25 20.67
C GLU A 212 11.96 12.55 19.98
N GLY A 213 12.71 12.47 18.89
CA GLY A 213 13.39 13.61 18.25
C GLY A 213 12.75 14.09 16.96
N GLU A 214 13.55 14.74 16.13
CA GLU A 214 13.16 15.08 14.76
C GLU A 214 12.81 13.81 13.96
N SER A 215 11.72 13.86 13.20
CA SER A 215 11.17 12.69 12.49
C SER A 215 11.79 12.55 11.09
N PHE A 216 12.27 11.34 10.78
CA PHE A 216 12.76 10.97 9.44
C PHE A 216 11.61 11.02 8.44
N TYR A 217 10.43 10.55 8.84
CA TYR A 217 9.21 10.61 8.02
C TYR A 217 8.84 12.04 7.66
N GLU A 218 8.83 12.95 8.64
CA GLU A 218 8.52 14.37 8.38
C GLU A 218 9.53 15.01 7.44
N TYR A 219 10.82 14.74 7.63
CA TYR A 219 11.85 15.28 6.76
C TYR A 219 11.67 14.80 5.31
N CYS A 220 11.49 13.49 5.11
CA CYS A 220 11.22 12.91 3.79
C CYS A 220 9.95 13.50 3.15
N LYS A 221 8.85 13.59 3.92
CA LYS A 221 7.58 14.17 3.48
C LYS A 221 7.71 15.65 3.09
N ASN A 222 8.49 16.43 3.83
CA ASN A 222 8.72 17.85 3.53
C ASN A 222 9.45 18.08 2.21
N HIS A 223 10.10 17.04 1.66
CA HIS A 223 10.72 17.04 0.34
C HIS A 223 9.92 16.22 -0.69
N GLY A 224 8.65 15.89 -0.40
CA GLY A 224 7.79 15.11 -1.28
C GLY A 224 8.30 13.69 -1.55
N ALA A 225 9.18 13.15 -0.71
CA ALA A 225 9.76 11.83 -0.91
C ALA A 225 8.76 10.72 -0.54
N ILE A 226 8.66 9.70 -1.38
CA ILE A 226 7.89 8.47 -1.09
C ILE A 226 8.67 7.66 -0.05
N ILE A 227 7.98 7.12 0.95
CA ILE A 227 8.61 6.42 2.06
C ILE A 227 8.32 4.92 1.97
N PHE A 228 9.37 4.10 2.09
CA PHE A 228 9.27 2.65 2.11
C PHE A 228 9.84 2.05 3.39
N SER A 229 9.09 1.12 3.99
CA SER A 229 9.46 0.34 5.18
C SER A 229 9.03 -1.13 5.06
N ALA A 230 9.52 -2.01 5.94
CA ALA A 230 9.23 -3.44 5.91
C ALA A 230 9.12 -3.98 7.36
N HIS A 231 9.71 -5.13 7.71
CA HIS A 231 9.75 -5.73 9.05
C HIS A 231 8.41 -6.24 9.61
N ASP A 232 7.31 -5.50 9.41
CA ASP A 232 5.97 -6.03 9.63
C ASP A 232 5.61 -6.76 8.35
N HIS A 233 5.47 -8.08 8.43
CA HIS A 233 5.31 -8.93 7.26
C HIS A 233 3.88 -8.84 6.70
N VAL A 234 3.51 -7.64 6.30
CA VAL A 234 2.25 -7.24 5.69
C VAL A 234 2.56 -6.25 4.58
N TYR A 235 1.58 -6.01 3.71
CA TYR A 235 1.61 -4.86 2.84
C TYR A 235 0.60 -3.83 3.36
N ALA A 236 1.02 -2.59 3.54
CA ALA A 236 0.12 -1.51 3.93
C ALA A 236 0.56 -0.19 3.29
N ARG A 237 -0.40 0.57 2.77
CA ARG A 237 -0.20 1.88 2.17
C ARG A 237 -1.08 2.89 2.88
N THR A 238 -0.48 4.02 3.26
CA THR A 238 -1.23 5.12 3.85
C THR A 238 -2.04 5.88 2.81
N HIS A 239 -3.02 6.64 3.26
CA HIS A 239 -3.49 7.81 2.53
C HIS A 239 -2.33 8.80 2.30
N VAL A 240 -2.53 9.83 1.49
CA VAL A 240 -1.57 10.94 1.44
C VAL A 240 -1.58 11.63 2.79
N MET A 241 -0.42 11.75 3.42
CA MET A 241 -0.25 12.30 4.76
C MET A 241 0.39 13.69 4.70
N SER A 242 -0.19 14.63 5.42
CA SER A 242 0.38 15.97 5.66
C SER A 242 1.24 16.02 6.93
N SER A 243 1.09 15.05 7.83
CA SER A 243 2.00 14.79 8.94
C SER A 243 2.05 13.28 9.25
N PHE A 244 3.25 12.78 9.53
CA PHE A 244 3.54 11.44 10.03
C PHE A 244 3.85 11.43 11.54
N LYS A 245 4.35 12.54 12.10
CA LYS A 245 4.62 12.67 13.55
C LYS A 245 3.33 12.63 14.36
N ASP A 246 2.35 13.42 13.92
CA ASP A 246 0.97 13.42 14.41
C ASP A 246 0.09 13.01 13.22
N PRO A 247 -0.12 11.70 12.99
CA PRO A 247 -0.64 11.17 11.73
C PRO A 247 -1.91 11.91 11.26
N THR A 248 -1.76 12.70 10.20
CA THR A 248 -2.81 13.56 9.67
C THR A 248 -2.90 13.38 8.16
N ILE A 249 -4.05 12.90 7.69
CA ILE A 249 -4.36 12.75 6.27
C ILE A 249 -4.37 14.14 5.62
N ASP A 250 -3.77 14.26 4.44
CA ASP A 250 -3.72 15.49 3.68
C ASP A 250 -5.12 15.95 3.26
N LYS A 251 -5.39 17.25 3.42
CA LYS A 251 -6.72 17.84 3.14
C LYS A 251 -7.18 17.73 1.68
N TYR A 252 -6.28 17.41 0.75
CA TYR A 252 -6.62 17.21 -0.66
C TYR A 252 -6.81 15.73 -1.04
N HIS A 253 -6.57 14.81 -0.11
CA HIS A 253 -6.71 13.37 -0.36
C HIS A 253 -8.11 13.01 -0.84
N ASP A 254 -9.14 13.43 -0.09
CA ASP A 254 -10.56 13.16 -0.37
C ASP A 254 -11.10 13.89 -1.61
N LYS A 255 -10.30 14.77 -2.25
CA LYS A 255 -10.65 15.40 -3.53
C LYS A 255 -10.35 14.51 -4.73
N THR A 256 -9.81 13.33 -4.51
CA THR A 256 -9.45 12.36 -5.55
C THR A 256 -9.96 10.97 -5.21
N ARG A 257 -9.90 10.06 -6.18
CA ARG A 257 -10.26 8.65 -5.95
C ARG A 257 -9.17 7.97 -5.12
N ASP A 258 -9.51 6.96 -4.32
CA ASP A 258 -8.61 6.19 -3.44
C ASP A 258 -7.35 5.60 -4.12
N TYR A 259 -7.39 5.43 -5.45
CA TYR A 259 -6.27 4.95 -6.25
C TYR A 259 -5.40 6.08 -6.81
N ILE A 260 -5.62 7.34 -6.42
CA ILE A 260 -4.83 8.51 -6.81
C ILE A 260 -4.15 9.07 -5.55
N ALA A 261 -2.82 9.15 -5.57
CA ALA A 261 -2.02 9.80 -4.53
C ALA A 261 -1.36 11.05 -5.10
N GLN A 262 -1.72 12.23 -4.58
CA GLN A 262 -1.10 13.50 -4.96
C GLN A 262 -0.03 13.89 -3.94
N ILE A 263 1.24 13.71 -4.30
CA ILE A 263 2.38 14.06 -3.44
C ILE A 263 2.96 15.42 -3.83
N ARG A 264 3.60 16.08 -2.86
CA ARG A 264 4.28 17.38 -3.00
C ARG A 264 5.15 17.64 -1.78
N ASP A 265 5.94 18.69 -1.81
CA ASP A 265 6.63 19.17 -0.61
C ASP A 265 5.61 19.41 0.52
N GLY A 266 5.77 18.68 1.61
CA GLY A 266 4.89 18.74 2.78
C GLY A 266 3.75 17.72 2.80
N ALA A 267 3.54 16.92 1.75
CA ALA A 267 2.56 15.83 1.75
C ALA A 267 3.02 14.60 0.92
N SER A 268 3.02 13.42 1.54
CA SER A 268 3.52 12.20 0.90
C SER A 268 2.85 10.92 1.42
N ILE A 269 3.24 9.75 0.91
CA ILE A 269 2.74 8.43 1.33
C ILE A 269 3.85 7.61 1.99
N ASN A 270 3.46 6.76 2.93
CA ASN A 270 4.29 5.67 3.42
C ASN A 270 3.73 4.33 2.95
N ILE A 271 4.61 3.44 2.52
CA ILE A 271 4.29 2.09 2.10
C ILE A 271 5.16 1.09 2.86
N LEU A 272 4.50 0.25 3.64
CA LEU A 272 5.04 -0.89 4.35
C LEU A 272 4.93 -2.12 3.45
N ASN A 273 6.03 -2.80 3.15
CA ASN A 273 6.02 -4.02 2.35
C ASN A 273 7.01 -5.07 2.85
N GLY A 274 6.58 -5.86 3.83
CA GLY A 274 7.32 -7.02 4.35
C GLY A 274 6.80 -8.37 3.87
N THR A 275 6.18 -8.45 2.68
CA THR A 275 5.55 -9.69 2.19
C THR A 275 6.39 -10.46 1.17
N GLY A 276 7.70 -10.22 1.13
CA GLY A 276 8.55 -10.62 0.02
C GLY A 276 8.77 -12.12 -0.16
N GLY A 277 8.49 -12.97 0.85
CA GLY A 277 8.68 -14.41 0.68
C GLY A 277 8.83 -15.27 1.94
N TRP A 278 9.09 -14.69 3.12
CA TRP A 278 9.36 -15.47 4.32
C TRP A 278 8.10 -15.93 5.08
N GLU A 279 7.37 -14.96 5.65
CA GLU A 279 6.11 -15.17 6.37
C GLU A 279 5.17 -14.00 6.06
N ILE A 280 3.85 -14.16 6.29
CA ILE A 280 2.90 -13.03 6.31
C ILE A 280 2.22 -13.03 7.68
N TYR A 281 2.09 -11.87 8.30
CA TYR A 281 1.47 -11.72 9.62
C TYR A 281 -0.03 -11.45 9.53
N ILE A 282 -0.73 -11.74 10.63
CA ILE A 282 -2.09 -11.25 10.88
C ILE A 282 -2.04 -9.80 11.34
N GLU A 283 -3.14 -9.08 11.15
CA GLU A 283 -3.32 -7.75 11.72
C GLU A 283 -3.94 -7.86 13.11
N GLN A 284 -3.50 -7.04 14.06
CA GLN A 284 -3.99 -7.10 15.43
C GLN A 284 -3.82 -5.76 16.17
N GLY A 285 -4.36 -5.65 17.38
CA GLY A 285 -4.24 -4.45 18.21
C GLY A 285 -5.02 -3.25 17.66
N GLU A 286 -4.70 -2.06 18.18
CA GLU A 286 -5.27 -0.80 17.67
C GLU A 286 -4.66 -0.40 16.32
N GLN A 287 -3.44 -0.86 16.03
CA GLN A 287 -2.64 -0.41 14.89
C GLN A 287 -3.25 -0.81 13.54
N LYS A 288 -3.93 -1.96 13.50
CA LYS A 288 -4.69 -2.39 12.33
C LYS A 288 -5.85 -1.44 12.00
N ASP A 289 -6.43 -0.76 12.98
CA ASP A 289 -7.63 0.06 12.79
C ASP A 289 -7.29 1.55 12.63
N TYR A 290 -6.02 1.90 12.52
CA TYR A 290 -5.62 3.29 12.33
C TYR A 290 -6.18 3.88 11.03
N PRO A 291 -6.77 5.10 11.09
CA PRO A 291 -7.56 5.66 9.99
C PRO A 291 -6.72 6.11 8.81
N TRP A 292 -5.39 6.24 8.96
CA TRP A 292 -4.51 6.67 7.88
C TRP A 292 -4.17 5.55 6.88
N TRP A 293 -4.61 4.31 7.10
CA TRP A 293 -4.40 3.21 6.15
C TRP A 293 -5.39 3.26 4.98
N GLN A 294 -4.89 3.48 3.77
CA GLN A 294 -5.70 3.43 2.54
C GLN A 294 -5.92 1.99 2.06
N LYS A 295 -4.88 1.14 2.17
CA LYS A 295 -4.93 -0.24 1.73
C LYS A 295 -4.04 -1.11 2.61
N LYS A 296 -4.51 -2.29 2.97
CA LYS A 296 -3.74 -3.28 3.76
C LYS A 296 -3.95 -4.67 3.20
N TYR A 297 -2.93 -5.51 3.38
CA TYR A 297 -2.88 -6.90 2.99
C TYR A 297 -2.09 -7.69 4.02
N ALA A 298 -2.73 -8.71 4.58
CA ALA A 298 -2.21 -9.53 5.64
C ALA A 298 -2.58 -11.01 5.43
N ARG A 299 -2.11 -11.89 6.32
CA ARG A 299 -2.32 -13.34 6.27
C ARG A 299 -3.79 -13.74 6.28
N GLY A 300 -4.62 -12.94 6.94
CA GLY A 300 -6.04 -13.21 7.18
C GLY A 300 -6.27 -14.18 8.33
N ASP A 301 -7.49 -14.20 8.88
CA ASP A 301 -7.84 -14.98 10.08
C ASP A 301 -7.89 -16.50 9.81
N TYR A 302 -7.95 -16.91 8.55
CA TYR A 302 -8.07 -18.31 8.13
C TYR A 302 -6.91 -18.73 7.21
N ASP A 303 -5.77 -18.06 7.30
CA ASP A 303 -4.55 -18.34 6.53
C ASP A 303 -4.72 -18.23 5.01
N GLU A 304 -5.75 -17.53 4.52
CA GLU A 304 -6.08 -17.44 3.09
C GLU A 304 -4.95 -16.83 2.25
N ASN A 305 -4.07 -16.05 2.89
CA ASN A 305 -2.95 -15.38 2.25
C ASN A 305 -1.58 -15.89 2.72
N ALA A 306 -1.51 -16.90 3.59
CA ALA A 306 -0.27 -17.36 4.24
C ALA A 306 0.88 -17.76 3.28
N LYS A 307 0.58 -18.06 2.02
CA LYS A 307 1.56 -18.40 0.96
C LYS A 307 1.44 -17.51 -0.29
N ARG A 308 0.74 -16.38 -0.17
CA ARG A 308 0.51 -15.41 -1.24
C ARG A 308 1.39 -14.17 -1.04
N PHE A 309 2.70 -14.42 -1.06
CA PHE A 309 3.75 -13.41 -0.97
C PHE A 309 3.70 -12.45 -2.16
N GLY A 310 4.24 -11.24 -1.99
CA GLY A 310 4.09 -10.20 -2.98
C GLY A 310 5.20 -9.17 -3.01
N GLY A 311 5.18 -8.39 -4.08
CA GLY A 311 6.09 -7.27 -4.33
C GLY A 311 5.31 -6.07 -4.88
N LEU A 312 5.80 -4.88 -4.57
CA LEU A 312 5.30 -3.64 -5.15
C LEU A 312 6.15 -3.27 -6.36
N PHE A 313 5.50 -2.99 -7.49
CA PHE A 313 6.15 -2.60 -8.73
C PHE A 313 5.62 -1.25 -9.17
N CYS A 314 6.47 -0.22 -9.13
CA CYS A 314 6.12 1.16 -9.46
C CYS A 314 6.83 1.58 -10.75
N ARG A 315 6.04 1.91 -11.76
CA ARG A 315 6.48 2.45 -13.03
C ARG A 315 6.45 3.97 -12.96
N PHE A 316 7.61 4.60 -13.12
CA PHE A 316 7.80 6.04 -13.03
C PHE A 316 7.97 6.64 -14.42
N ASN A 317 7.61 7.92 -14.55
CA ASN A 317 7.59 8.64 -15.82
C ASN A 317 6.61 8.00 -16.83
N VAL A 318 5.40 7.66 -16.37
CA VAL A 318 4.42 6.93 -17.19
C VAL A 318 4.12 7.73 -18.46
N ASP A 319 4.31 7.08 -19.61
CA ASP A 319 4.13 7.66 -20.95
C ASP A 319 5.00 8.90 -21.22
N GLY A 320 6.11 9.05 -20.49
CA GLY A 320 7.02 10.18 -20.56
C GLY A 320 6.77 11.27 -19.51
N ASN A 321 5.62 11.23 -18.82
CA ASN A 321 5.24 12.26 -17.85
C ASN A 321 5.97 12.06 -16.52
N ASN A 322 7.00 12.88 -16.28
CA ASN A 322 7.83 12.83 -15.06
C ASN A 322 7.11 13.24 -13.76
N ARG A 323 5.84 13.63 -13.83
CA ARG A 323 4.98 13.90 -12.68
C ARG A 323 4.03 12.75 -12.38
N LYS A 324 4.08 11.64 -13.14
CA LYS A 324 3.17 10.50 -13.01
C LYS A 324 3.91 9.18 -12.82
N ALA A 325 3.44 8.40 -11.85
CA ALA A 325 3.84 7.01 -11.65
C ALA A 325 2.61 6.10 -11.49
N SER A 326 2.75 4.82 -11.83
CA SER A 326 1.75 3.77 -11.65
C SER A 326 2.34 2.63 -10.83
N CYS A 327 1.75 2.33 -9.68
CA CYS A 327 2.18 1.28 -8.78
C CYS A 327 1.17 0.13 -8.73
N VAL A 328 1.68 -1.10 -8.74
CA VAL A 328 0.89 -2.33 -8.55
C VAL A 328 1.52 -3.24 -7.52
N PHE A 329 0.74 -3.66 -6.53
CA PHE A 329 1.13 -4.71 -5.60
C PHE A 329 0.59 -6.05 -6.11
N LYS A 330 1.52 -6.95 -6.45
CA LYS A 330 1.24 -8.25 -7.07
C LYS A 330 1.60 -9.38 -6.12
N ARG A 331 0.92 -10.52 -6.23
CA ARG A 331 1.09 -11.66 -5.34
C ARG A 331 1.13 -12.99 -6.08
N ILE A 332 2.01 -13.87 -5.63
CA ILE A 332 2.06 -15.27 -6.10
C ILE A 332 0.85 -16.06 -5.56
N ASN A 333 0.61 -17.24 -6.14
CA ASN A 333 -0.39 -18.21 -5.65
C ASN A 333 -1.81 -17.63 -5.48
N SER A 334 -2.18 -16.69 -6.33
CA SER A 334 -3.48 -16.02 -6.32
C SER A 334 -4.14 -16.10 -7.70
N SER A 335 -5.46 -16.32 -7.74
CA SER A 335 -6.23 -16.24 -8.99
C SER A 335 -6.36 -14.81 -9.51
N ASN A 336 -6.25 -13.83 -8.62
CA ASN A 336 -6.07 -12.42 -8.96
C ASN A 336 -4.71 -11.96 -8.42
N GLU A 337 -3.74 -11.84 -9.33
CA GLU A 337 -2.36 -11.49 -9.00
C GLU A 337 -2.29 -10.07 -8.41
N VAL A 338 -3.05 -9.11 -8.94
CA VAL A 338 -3.04 -7.71 -8.51
C VAL A 338 -3.97 -7.51 -7.31
N PHE A 339 -3.43 -7.01 -6.20
CA PHE A 339 -4.21 -6.70 -5.00
C PHE A 339 -4.41 -5.20 -4.77
N ASP A 340 -3.38 -4.40 -5.04
CA ASP A 340 -3.49 -2.94 -5.04
C ASP A 340 -2.96 -2.38 -6.36
N LYS A 341 -3.61 -1.32 -6.86
CA LYS A 341 -3.20 -0.54 -8.03
C LYS A 341 -3.54 0.92 -7.77
N PHE A 342 -2.55 1.79 -7.90
CA PHE A 342 -2.72 3.22 -7.69
C PHE A 342 -1.73 4.02 -8.53
N TYR A 343 -2.03 5.29 -8.75
CA TYR A 343 -1.17 6.25 -9.42
C TYR A 343 -0.67 7.27 -8.42
N ILE A 344 0.57 7.73 -8.62
CA ILE A 344 1.17 8.81 -7.87
C ILE A 344 1.34 9.99 -8.83
N TYR A 345 0.78 11.13 -8.47
CA TYR A 345 0.96 12.39 -9.16
C TYR A 345 1.78 13.33 -8.28
N ARG A 346 2.82 13.93 -8.83
CA ARG A 346 3.47 15.09 -8.22
C ARG A 346 2.62 16.30 -8.54
N ASN A 347 1.91 16.83 -7.54
CA ASN A 347 1.04 17.98 -7.71
C ASN A 347 1.34 19.03 -6.64
N ASP A 348 2.14 20.03 -7.02
CA ASP A 348 2.60 21.07 -6.10
C ASP A 348 1.46 22.02 -5.66
N ASN A 349 0.38 22.12 -6.44
CA ASN A 349 -0.74 23.05 -6.18
C ASN A 349 -2.12 22.39 -6.37
N PRO A 350 -2.49 21.39 -5.55
CA PRO A 350 -3.73 20.61 -5.72
C PRO A 350 -5.01 21.39 -5.37
N ASP A 351 -4.90 22.64 -4.90
CA ASP A 351 -6.00 23.59 -4.78
C ASP A 351 -6.39 24.24 -6.11
N LYS A 352 -5.43 24.34 -7.04
CA LYS A 352 -5.59 25.05 -8.33
C LYS A 352 -5.53 24.12 -9.53
N ILE A 353 -4.70 23.09 -9.43
CA ILE A 353 -4.39 22.16 -10.52
C ILE A 353 -4.94 20.80 -10.12
N SER A 354 -5.87 20.26 -10.92
CA SER A 354 -6.33 18.89 -10.80
C SER A 354 -5.27 17.92 -11.36
N TYR A 355 -5.24 16.68 -10.89
CA TYR A 355 -4.32 15.68 -11.44
C TYR A 355 -4.58 15.37 -12.93
N HIS A 356 -5.81 15.57 -13.41
CA HIS A 356 -6.14 15.45 -14.84
C HIS A 356 -5.45 16.54 -15.67
N GLN A 357 -5.43 17.78 -15.17
CA GLN A 357 -4.70 18.87 -15.84
C GLN A 357 -3.21 18.59 -15.98
N ILE A 358 -2.60 17.81 -15.07
CA ILE A 358 -1.20 17.40 -15.21
C ILE A 358 -0.99 16.50 -16.43
N ASP A 359 -1.95 15.62 -16.71
CA ASP A 359 -1.93 14.79 -17.92
C ASP A 359 -2.22 15.64 -19.17
N ASP A 360 -3.21 16.53 -19.10
CA ASP A 360 -3.60 17.41 -20.21
C ASP A 360 -2.46 18.37 -20.60
N ASP A 361 -1.82 19.01 -19.62
CA ASP A 361 -0.70 19.93 -19.82
C ASP A 361 0.48 19.21 -20.50
N PHE A 362 0.84 18.02 -20.01
CA PHE A 362 1.89 17.20 -20.62
C PHE A 362 1.55 16.78 -22.05
N ASN A 363 0.30 16.36 -22.31
CA ASN A 363 -0.14 15.98 -23.64
C ASN A 363 -0.15 17.17 -24.61
N ASN A 364 -0.51 18.36 -24.14
CA ASN A 364 -0.45 19.59 -24.92
C ASN A 364 0.99 19.98 -25.26
N GLU A 365 1.91 19.88 -24.30
CA GLU A 365 3.35 20.09 -24.53
C GLU A 365 3.92 19.08 -25.54
N LYS A 366 3.57 17.80 -25.38
CA LYS A 366 3.93 16.72 -26.30
C LYS A 366 3.42 16.97 -27.71
N LEU A 367 2.16 17.41 -27.84
CA LEU A 367 1.54 17.74 -29.13
C LEU A 367 2.26 18.90 -29.82
N LYS A 368 2.60 19.96 -29.07
CA LYS A 368 3.38 21.09 -29.60
C LYS A 368 4.74 20.63 -30.11
N ALA A 369 5.45 19.81 -29.33
CA ALA A 369 6.75 19.26 -29.74
C ALA A 369 6.63 18.37 -31.00
N PHE A 370 5.60 17.52 -31.08
CA PHE A 370 5.33 16.70 -32.26
C PHE A 370 5.09 17.57 -33.51
N LYS A 371 4.29 18.63 -33.39
CA LYS A 371 4.04 19.57 -34.51
C LYS A 371 5.32 20.23 -34.99
N ILE A 372 6.17 20.69 -34.07
CA ILE A 372 7.47 21.29 -34.39
C ILE A 372 8.36 20.31 -35.15
N GLU A 373 8.53 19.08 -34.64
CA GLU A 373 9.41 18.07 -35.26
C GLU A 373 8.94 17.65 -36.66
N ASN A 374 7.62 17.67 -36.89
CA ASN A 374 7.02 17.29 -38.16
C ASN A 374 6.74 18.49 -39.09
N ASN A 375 7.20 19.69 -38.74
CA ASN A 375 6.96 20.94 -39.49
C ASN A 375 5.47 21.18 -39.79
N ILE A 376 4.59 20.87 -38.84
CA ILE A 376 3.15 21.11 -38.94
C ILE A 376 2.89 22.54 -38.46
N ILE A 377 2.48 23.42 -39.38
CA ILE A 377 2.15 24.82 -39.10
C ILE A 377 0.71 24.88 -38.58
N ASP A 378 0.50 25.42 -37.38
CA ASP A 378 -0.83 25.80 -36.93
C ASP A 378 -1.27 27.06 -37.68
N THR A 379 -2.23 26.93 -38.59
CA THR A 379 -2.86 28.06 -39.28
C THR A 379 -3.72 28.92 -38.35
N ASP A 380 -3.89 28.51 -37.09
CA ASP A 380 -4.83 29.13 -36.15
C ASP A 380 -4.17 30.21 -35.25
N GLU A 381 -2.85 30.45 -35.36
CA GLU A 381 -2.18 31.57 -34.67
C GLU A 381 -2.07 32.86 -35.52
N ALA A 382 -2.61 32.87 -36.74
CA ALA A 382 -2.47 33.99 -37.68
C ALA A 382 -3.47 35.16 -37.50
N ASP A 383 -4.30 35.17 -36.45
CA ASP A 383 -5.35 36.21 -36.27
C ASP A 383 -5.10 37.21 -35.12
N ASN A 384 -3.91 37.22 -34.50
CA ASN A 384 -3.62 38.10 -33.34
C ASN A 384 -2.46 39.08 -33.49
N ASN A 385 -1.97 39.36 -34.70
CA ASN A 385 -0.85 40.30 -34.88
C ASN A 385 -1.02 41.39 -35.95
N ASP A 386 -2.24 41.82 -36.23
CA ASP A 386 -2.48 43.07 -36.97
C ASP A 386 -2.97 44.17 -36.02
N ASN A 387 -2.04 44.73 -35.24
CA ASN A 387 -2.10 46.10 -34.75
C ASN A 387 -0.74 46.55 -34.17
N VAL A 388 0.28 46.59 -35.01
CA VAL A 388 1.42 47.50 -34.78
C VAL A 388 1.26 48.65 -35.76
N ASN A 389 0.61 49.69 -35.24
CA ASN A 389 0.47 50.97 -35.90
C ASN A 389 1.86 51.60 -35.98
N THR A 390 2.41 51.68 -37.19
CA THR A 390 3.59 52.46 -37.53
C THR A 390 3.28 53.93 -37.34
N ASN A 391 3.89 54.57 -36.35
CA ASN A 391 4.18 55.99 -36.41
C ASN A 391 5.70 56.15 -36.29
N ASP A 392 6.30 56.42 -37.45
CA ASP A 392 7.56 57.14 -37.57
C ASP A 392 7.50 58.41 -36.72
N ASP A 393 8.52 58.62 -35.90
CA ASP A 393 9.11 59.95 -35.79
C ASP A 393 10.60 59.86 -35.47
N ASN A 394 11.36 60.52 -36.32
CA ASN A 394 12.80 60.71 -36.28
C ASN A 394 13.22 61.55 -35.07
N ASP A 395 14.28 61.17 -34.35
CA ASP A 395 15.41 62.08 -34.14
C ASP A 395 16.65 61.41 -33.49
N LYS A 396 17.77 61.52 -34.22
CA LYS A 396 19.16 61.84 -33.79
C LYS A 396 19.87 61.05 -32.68
N ILE A 397 20.80 60.20 -33.14
CA ILE A 397 22.27 60.31 -33.01
C ILE A 397 22.81 61.33 -31.98
N ASP A 398 23.52 60.85 -30.96
CA ASP A 398 24.96 61.09 -30.65
C ASP A 398 25.31 60.41 -29.30
N ASN A 399 26.13 59.35 -29.30
CA ASN A 399 27.59 59.33 -29.11
C ASN A 399 28.09 59.57 -27.67
N ASN A 400 28.78 58.54 -27.16
CA ASN A 400 30.03 58.56 -26.38
C ASN A 400 30.19 59.56 -25.22
N ASP A 401 30.47 59.06 -24.01
CA ASP A 401 31.86 58.80 -23.60
C ASP A 401 31.99 58.28 -22.15
N ASN A 402 32.70 57.18 -22.05
CA ASN A 402 33.81 56.87 -21.15
C ASN A 402 33.95 57.52 -19.75
N ILE A 403 34.09 56.59 -18.78
CA ILE A 403 35.24 56.42 -17.86
C ILE A 403 35.66 57.65 -17.03
N ASN A 404 35.47 57.55 -15.71
CA ASN A 404 36.64 57.67 -14.83
C ASN A 404 36.52 56.89 -13.52
N THR A 405 37.59 56.17 -13.26
CA THR A 405 38.01 55.44 -12.07
C THR A 405 38.30 56.40 -10.91
N ASN A 406 38.13 55.94 -9.67
CA ASN A 406 39.23 55.95 -8.69
C ASN A 406 38.87 55.22 -7.39
N ASP A 407 39.88 54.48 -6.95
CA ASP A 407 39.99 53.57 -5.83
C ASP A 407 39.96 54.22 -4.43
N ASP A 408 39.69 53.33 -3.47
CA ASP A 408 40.40 53.11 -2.21
C ASP A 408 40.11 53.91 -0.91
N THR A 409 39.59 53.12 0.04
CA THR A 409 40.08 52.87 1.41
C THR A 409 39.35 53.44 2.64
N ASN A 410 38.98 52.46 3.49
CA ASN A 410 39.13 52.35 4.95
C ASN A 410 38.08 52.90 5.93
N LYS A 411 37.53 51.91 6.66
CA LYS A 411 37.38 51.76 8.12
C LYS A 411 36.17 52.37 8.88
N ILE A 412 35.36 51.45 9.41
CA ILE A 412 35.00 51.22 10.84
C ILE A 412 34.31 52.38 11.59
N ASP A 413 33.02 52.26 11.93
CA ASP A 413 32.54 51.83 13.27
C ASP A 413 30.99 51.95 13.47
N ASN A 414 30.47 50.99 14.23
CA ASN A 414 29.34 51.00 15.20
C ASN A 414 27.85 51.25 14.83
N ASN A 415 27.05 50.22 15.16
CA ASN A 415 25.80 50.22 15.96
C ASN A 415 24.88 51.46 15.94
N ASP A 416 23.61 51.28 15.59
CA ASP A 416 22.56 50.85 16.54
C ASP A 416 21.17 50.76 15.88
N ASN A 417 20.33 49.92 16.50
CA ASN A 417 18.91 49.70 16.27
C ASN A 417 18.07 51.00 16.18
N ILE A 418 16.96 50.95 15.42
CA ILE A 418 15.60 51.25 15.91
C ILE A 418 14.56 50.96 14.79
N ASN A 419 13.75 49.95 15.05
CA ASN A 419 12.28 49.88 14.95
C ASN A 419 11.54 51.01 14.20
N THR A 420 10.67 50.69 13.24
CA THR A 420 9.19 50.84 13.32
C THR A 420 8.51 50.78 11.94
N ASN A 421 7.41 50.02 11.92
CA ASN A 421 6.18 50.13 11.10
C ASN A 421 6.15 51.06 9.88
N TYR A 422 5.68 50.50 8.75
CA TYR A 422 4.71 51.20 7.90
C TYR A 422 3.61 50.24 7.43
N ASP A 423 2.37 50.65 7.73
CA ASP A 423 1.12 50.15 7.20
C ASP A 423 0.93 50.55 5.72
N ASN A 424 -0.01 49.82 5.08
CA ASN A 424 -0.84 50.22 3.94
C ASN A 424 -0.14 50.45 2.58
N ASP A 425 -0.52 49.67 1.56
CA ASP A 425 -1.68 50.08 0.77
C ASP A 425 -2.19 49.01 -0.21
N ASN A 426 -3.51 49.09 -0.39
CA ASN A 426 -4.30 48.39 -1.39
C ASN A 426 -3.75 48.58 -2.80
N ASN A 427 -3.82 47.53 -3.63
CA ASN A 427 -4.33 47.75 -4.99
C ASN A 427 -5.00 46.51 -5.58
N ASN A 428 -6.29 46.71 -5.88
CA ASN A 428 -7.12 45.91 -6.76
C ASN A 428 -6.43 45.68 -8.10
N ASN A 429 -6.37 44.43 -8.56
CA ASN A 429 -6.29 44.13 -9.98
C ASN A 429 -7.32 43.06 -10.34
N ASN A 430 -8.41 43.53 -10.97
CA ASN A 430 -9.32 42.74 -11.78
C ASN A 430 -8.54 42.14 -12.95
N ILE A 431 -8.44 40.81 -13.02
CA ILE A 431 -8.01 40.11 -14.22
C ILE A 431 -9.18 39.26 -14.71
N ASN A 432 -9.70 39.66 -15.87
CA ASN A 432 -10.71 38.96 -16.65
C ASN A 432 -10.12 37.68 -17.24
N ASN A 433 -10.47 36.52 -16.67
CA ASN A 433 -10.26 35.23 -17.31
C ASN A 433 -11.36 35.00 -18.35
N LYS A 434 -11.01 35.13 -19.64
CA LYS A 434 -11.79 34.56 -20.75
C LYS A 434 -11.26 33.16 -21.05
N THR A 435 -12.05 32.18 -20.66
CA THR A 435 -11.96 30.77 -21.03
C THR A 435 -12.28 30.59 -22.52
N SER A 436 -11.35 30.02 -23.29
CA SER A 436 -11.63 29.42 -24.60
C SER A 436 -12.02 27.96 -24.39
N THR A 437 -13.30 27.66 -24.58
CA THR A 437 -13.86 26.32 -24.54
C THR A 437 -13.52 25.60 -25.85
N ILE A 438 -12.66 24.58 -25.79
CA ILE A 438 -12.52 23.61 -26.87
C ILE A 438 -13.28 22.36 -26.45
N ILE A 439 -14.29 22.01 -27.24
CA ILE A 439 -15.10 20.80 -27.06
C ILE A 439 -14.25 19.63 -27.53
N VAL A 440 -13.67 18.88 -26.59
CA VAL A 440 -13.18 17.53 -26.83
C VAL A 440 -14.29 16.56 -26.43
N ASP A 441 -14.75 15.78 -27.39
CA ASP A 441 -15.76 14.73 -27.19
C ASP A 441 -15.19 13.64 -26.27
N HIS A 442 -15.53 13.70 -24.99
CA HIS A 442 -15.09 12.76 -23.95
C HIS A 442 -16.06 11.60 -23.76
N SER A 443 -16.25 10.82 -24.82
CA SER A 443 -16.99 9.57 -24.75
C SER A 443 -16.10 8.39 -25.13
N ASN A 444 -14.96 8.15 -24.44
CA ASN A 444 -14.23 6.86 -24.53
C ASN A 444 -13.06 6.59 -23.54
N LEU A 445 -12.99 7.19 -22.35
CA LEU A 445 -11.93 6.85 -21.36
C LEU A 445 -12.31 5.77 -20.32
N ASP A 446 -13.52 5.22 -20.38
CA ASP A 446 -13.98 4.16 -19.45
C ASP A 446 -13.92 2.73 -20.04
N GLU A 447 -13.46 2.54 -21.28
CA GLU A 447 -13.50 1.22 -21.96
C GLU A 447 -12.20 0.38 -21.90
N GLU A 448 -11.08 0.94 -21.42
CA GLU A 448 -9.80 0.22 -21.45
C GLU A 448 -9.60 -0.82 -20.32
N ILE A 449 -10.58 -0.98 -19.42
CA ILE A 449 -10.59 -2.05 -18.40
C ILE A 449 -11.32 -3.32 -18.88
N SER A 450 -12.05 -3.27 -20.01
CA SER A 450 -12.86 -4.41 -20.49
C SER A 450 -12.23 -5.25 -21.60
N ARG A 451 -11.07 -4.88 -22.14
CA ARG A 451 -10.59 -5.46 -23.42
C ARG A 451 -9.61 -6.63 -23.32
N ASP A 452 -9.21 -7.04 -22.12
CA ASP A 452 -8.23 -8.12 -21.91
C ASP A 452 -8.85 -9.48 -21.48
N TYR A 453 -10.18 -9.64 -21.61
CA TYR A 453 -10.90 -10.89 -21.31
C TYR A 453 -11.76 -11.38 -22.49
N SER A 454 -11.13 -11.86 -23.55
CA SER A 454 -11.69 -12.89 -24.44
C SER A 454 -10.51 -13.64 -25.04
N GLU A 455 -10.24 -14.90 -24.70
CA GLU A 455 -10.98 -16.08 -25.16
C GLU A 455 -10.75 -17.27 -24.21
N LYS A 456 -11.83 -17.83 -23.65
CA LYS A 456 -12.05 -19.29 -23.52
C LYS A 456 -13.48 -19.56 -23.07
N LYS A 457 -14.28 -20.07 -24.01
CA LYS A 457 -15.68 -20.49 -23.83
C LYS A 457 -15.76 -21.66 -22.83
N VAL A 458 -16.43 -21.47 -21.69
CA VAL A 458 -17.13 -22.56 -20.98
C VAL A 458 -18.47 -22.03 -20.44
N LYS A 459 -19.54 -22.77 -20.71
CA LYS A 459 -20.96 -22.44 -20.45
C LYS A 459 -21.30 -22.36 -18.96
N TYR A 460 -22.04 -21.32 -18.57
CA TYR A 460 -22.91 -21.29 -17.38
C TYR A 460 -24.35 -21.00 -17.79
N PRO A 461 -25.38 -21.56 -17.13
CA PRO A 461 -26.74 -21.06 -17.22
C PRO A 461 -27.07 -20.07 -16.08
N LEU A 462 -27.50 -18.88 -16.50
CA LEU A 462 -28.59 -18.02 -15.98
C LEU A 462 -29.01 -18.15 -14.50
N TYR A 463 -29.11 -17.01 -13.80
CA TYR A 463 -30.42 -16.33 -13.61
C TYR A 463 -30.29 -14.89 -13.06
N LYS A 464 -30.89 -13.98 -13.84
CA LYS A 464 -31.62 -12.71 -13.60
C LYS A 464 -31.23 -11.70 -12.48
N LYS A 465 -31.01 -10.47 -12.99
CA LYS A 465 -31.08 -9.14 -12.35
C LYS A 465 -32.43 -8.87 -11.66
N CYS A 466 -32.40 -8.06 -10.60
CA CYS A 466 -33.57 -7.33 -10.10
C CYS A 466 -33.36 -5.82 -10.27
N LEU A 467 -34.43 -5.18 -10.74
CA LEU A 467 -34.61 -3.78 -11.10
C LEU A 467 -35.17 -3.01 -9.88
N ILE A 468 -34.72 -1.77 -9.66
CA ILE A 468 -35.27 -0.85 -8.65
C ILE A 468 -36.27 0.10 -9.33
N ILE A 469 -37.52 0.13 -8.88
CA ILE A 469 -38.44 1.28 -8.96
C ILE A 469 -39.32 1.28 -7.69
N GLY A 470 -39.52 2.45 -7.08
CA GLY A 470 -40.13 2.61 -5.75
C GLY A 470 -41.63 2.92 -5.70
N SER A 471 -42.02 3.35 -4.49
CA SER A 471 -43.30 3.96 -4.00
C SER A 471 -44.35 3.05 -3.34
N GLY A 472 -44.82 3.45 -2.15
CA GLY A 472 -46.23 3.32 -1.73
C GLY A 472 -46.60 2.34 -0.59
N ILE A 473 -46.80 2.90 0.60
CA ILE A 473 -47.46 2.44 1.85
C ILE A 473 -48.70 1.52 1.71
N LEU A 474 -48.84 0.45 2.56
CA LEU A 474 -49.92 0.16 3.57
C LEU A 474 -50.18 -1.37 3.87
N VAL A 475 -49.78 -1.84 5.07
CA VAL A 475 -50.54 -2.62 6.11
C VAL A 475 -51.08 -4.08 5.86
N VAL A 476 -50.43 -5.05 6.56
CA VAL A 476 -50.95 -6.02 7.58
C VAL A 476 -51.61 -7.40 7.22
N LEU A 477 -50.89 -8.46 7.67
CA LEU A 477 -51.25 -9.72 8.40
C LEU A 477 -51.91 -11.00 7.78
N ILE A 478 -51.25 -12.13 8.18
CA ILE A 478 -51.68 -13.53 8.45
C ILE A 478 -51.42 -14.64 7.39
N LEU A 479 -50.22 -15.22 7.55
CA LEU A 479 -49.79 -16.63 7.58
C LEU A 479 -50.72 -17.76 7.08
N ILE A 480 -50.24 -18.39 6.00
CA ILE A 480 -50.62 -19.71 5.49
C ILE A 480 -49.92 -20.78 6.32
N SER A 481 -50.69 -21.76 6.81
CA SER A 481 -50.19 -23.04 7.28
C SER A 481 -50.38 -24.11 6.19
N SER A 482 -49.46 -25.08 6.17
CA SER A 482 -49.62 -26.41 5.59
C SER A 482 -49.42 -26.56 4.07
N ILE A 483 -48.19 -26.91 3.66
CA ILE A 483 -47.81 -27.95 2.66
C ILE A 483 -46.27 -27.92 2.54
N THR A 484 -45.54 -28.71 3.33
CA THR A 484 -44.12 -29.05 3.01
C THR A 484 -43.57 -30.30 3.73
N THR A 485 -44.40 -31.26 4.14
CA THR A 485 -43.92 -32.40 4.95
C THR A 485 -43.58 -33.66 4.14
N ILE A 486 -43.84 -33.69 2.83
CA ILE A 486 -43.74 -34.96 2.06
C ILE A 486 -42.42 -35.08 1.26
N THR A 487 -41.76 -33.98 0.90
CA THR A 487 -40.58 -34.02 0.01
C THR A 487 -39.25 -34.29 0.74
N LEU A 488 -39.19 -34.14 2.07
CA LEU A 488 -37.96 -34.31 2.86
C LEU A 488 -37.67 -35.78 3.25
N LYS A 489 -38.69 -36.64 3.36
CA LYS A 489 -38.50 -38.04 3.80
C LYS A 489 -37.68 -38.90 2.83
N LYS A 490 -37.76 -38.67 1.52
CA LYS A 490 -37.01 -39.46 0.51
C LYS A 490 -35.52 -39.10 0.43
N LYS A 491 -35.12 -37.86 0.75
CA LYS A 491 -33.69 -37.46 0.74
C LYS A 491 -32.91 -37.99 1.95
N HIS A 492 -33.54 -38.07 3.13
CA HIS A 492 -32.87 -38.57 4.34
C HIS A 492 -32.50 -40.07 4.29
N ILE A 493 -33.29 -40.90 3.61
CA ILE A 493 -33.03 -42.35 3.51
C ILE A 493 -31.75 -42.62 2.70
N LYS A 494 -31.48 -41.81 1.66
CA LYS A 494 -30.30 -41.97 0.79
C LYS A 494 -29.00 -41.55 1.48
N LEU A 495 -29.04 -40.51 2.31
CA LEU A 495 -27.88 -40.02 3.07
C LEU A 495 -27.47 -40.99 4.20
N ASN A 496 -28.44 -41.56 4.91
CA ASN A 496 -28.15 -42.51 5.99
C ASN A 496 -27.48 -43.80 5.49
N ASN A 497 -27.83 -44.29 4.30
CA ASN A 497 -27.20 -45.47 3.72
C ASN A 497 -25.76 -45.20 3.26
N MET A 498 -25.46 -43.99 2.80
CA MET A 498 -24.08 -43.58 2.45
C MET A 498 -23.19 -43.47 3.68
N ILE A 499 -23.68 -42.86 4.77
CA ILE A 499 -22.93 -42.73 6.03
C ILE A 499 -22.66 -44.09 6.65
N LYS A 500 -23.65 -45.00 6.66
CA LYS A 500 -23.48 -46.36 7.19
C LYS A 500 -22.46 -47.17 6.38
N SER A 501 -22.47 -47.05 5.05
CA SER A 501 -21.48 -47.68 4.18
C SER A 501 -20.07 -47.12 4.38
N PHE A 502 -19.95 -45.81 4.66
CA PHE A 502 -18.67 -45.17 4.92
C PHE A 502 -18.07 -45.60 6.26
N LEU A 503 -18.88 -45.69 7.32
CA LEU A 503 -18.42 -46.07 8.66
C LEU A 503 -18.02 -47.54 8.75
N LEU A 504 -18.72 -48.45 8.05
CA LEU A 504 -18.35 -49.86 7.95
C LEU A 504 -17.03 -50.06 7.17
N LYS A 505 -16.78 -49.24 6.15
CA LYS A 505 -15.57 -49.33 5.33
C LYS A 505 -14.30 -48.86 6.06
N ASN A 506 -14.44 -48.04 7.11
CA ASN A 506 -13.33 -47.44 7.84
C ASN A 506 -13.16 -47.99 9.28
N ASN A 507 -13.79 -49.12 9.60
CA ASN A 507 -13.58 -49.86 10.86
C ASN A 507 -13.85 -49.04 12.15
N TYR A 508 -14.94 -48.26 12.17
CA TYR A 508 -15.42 -47.53 13.36
C TYR A 508 -16.73 -48.13 13.94
N PRO A 509 -16.70 -49.35 14.52
CA PRO A 509 -17.91 -50.06 14.95
C PRO A 509 -18.62 -49.39 16.14
N ASN A 510 -17.88 -48.70 17.03
CA ASN A 510 -18.44 -48.09 18.24
C ASN A 510 -19.34 -46.85 17.98
N ILE A 511 -19.28 -46.28 16.77
CA ILE A 511 -20.12 -45.13 16.37
C ILE A 511 -21.50 -45.58 15.86
N ILE A 512 -21.62 -46.83 15.38
CA ILE A 512 -22.88 -47.38 14.86
C ILE A 512 -23.90 -47.62 15.98
N THR A 513 -23.42 -47.98 17.18
CA THR A 513 -24.26 -48.21 18.36
C THR A 513 -24.91 -46.90 18.84
N THR A 514 -24.18 -45.79 18.82
CA THR A 514 -24.68 -44.46 19.25
C THR A 514 -25.77 -43.92 18.33
N ILE A 515 -25.68 -44.15 17.02
CA ILE A 515 -26.68 -43.69 16.04
C ILE A 515 -28.00 -44.48 16.16
N THR A 516 -27.94 -45.73 16.61
CA THR A 516 -29.14 -46.57 16.79
C THR A 516 -29.92 -46.16 18.04
N THR A 517 -29.24 -45.70 19.09
CA THR A 517 -29.87 -45.20 20.34
C THR A 517 -30.56 -43.85 20.16
N ILE A 518 -30.11 -43.00 19.22
CA ILE A 518 -30.74 -41.69 18.94
C ILE A 518 -32.11 -41.84 18.26
N LYS A 519 -32.42 -43.01 17.65
CA LYS A 519 -33.70 -43.26 17.00
C LYS A 519 -34.88 -43.50 17.96
N SER A 520 -34.64 -43.79 19.24
CA SER A 520 -35.74 -44.02 20.20
C SER A 520 -36.17 -42.78 20.99
N ILE A 521 -35.56 -41.61 20.75
CA ILE A 521 -35.82 -40.38 21.55
C ILE A 521 -36.61 -39.33 20.75
N ALA A 522 -36.79 -39.51 19.45
CA ALA A 522 -37.51 -38.55 18.61
C ALA A 522 -39.03 -38.78 18.56
N THR A 523 -39.69 -38.98 19.71
CA THR A 523 -41.16 -38.82 19.88
C THR A 523 -41.52 -38.83 21.38
N ALA A 524 -41.44 -37.67 22.07
CA ALA A 524 -42.28 -37.35 23.25
C ALA A 524 -41.99 -35.94 23.78
N ASP A 525 -43.04 -35.26 24.23
CA ASP A 525 -43.15 -33.84 24.61
C ASP A 525 -42.25 -33.34 25.74
N HIS A 526 -42.01 -32.02 25.69
CA HIS A 526 -41.35 -31.19 26.70
C HIS A 526 -41.99 -31.32 28.09
N LYS A 527 -41.27 -31.98 29.04
CA LYS A 527 -41.19 -31.63 30.49
C LYS A 527 -40.36 -32.61 31.36
N ALA A 528 -39.63 -33.57 30.81
CA ALA A 528 -38.90 -34.58 31.60
C ALA A 528 -37.39 -34.34 31.77
N GLU A 529 -36.84 -33.23 31.30
CA GLU A 529 -35.38 -33.11 31.10
C GLU A 529 -34.55 -32.71 32.34
N VAL A 530 -35.16 -32.52 33.51
CA VAL A 530 -34.42 -32.16 34.73
C VAL A 530 -34.12 -33.38 35.63
N LYS A 531 -34.71 -34.55 35.37
CA LYS A 531 -34.57 -35.70 36.29
C LYS A 531 -33.50 -36.73 35.90
N TYR A 532 -33.00 -36.71 34.65
CA TYR A 532 -32.07 -37.74 34.17
C TYR A 532 -30.58 -37.37 34.31
N ILE A 533 -30.25 -36.08 34.42
CA ILE A 533 -28.88 -35.61 34.69
C ILE A 533 -28.42 -36.00 36.12
N TYR A 534 -29.37 -36.29 37.01
CA TYR A 534 -29.07 -36.65 38.40
C TYR A 534 -28.49 -38.06 38.57
N ASN A 535 -28.77 -39.03 37.68
CA ASN A 535 -28.38 -40.43 37.89
C ASN A 535 -27.09 -40.86 37.17
N VAL A 536 -26.54 -40.04 36.26
CA VAL A 536 -25.29 -40.36 35.55
C VAL A 536 -24.07 -39.72 36.24
N ALA A 537 -24.25 -38.65 37.02
CA ALA A 537 -23.16 -37.94 37.70
C ALA A 537 -22.91 -38.38 39.16
N SER A 538 -23.76 -39.22 39.76
CA SER A 538 -23.60 -39.69 41.14
C SER A 538 -23.05 -41.12 41.29
N GLY A 539 -22.68 -41.77 40.18
CA GLY A 539 -21.97 -43.05 40.21
C GLY A 539 -20.46 -42.83 40.13
N ASN A 540 -19.78 -42.86 41.28
CA ASN A 540 -18.31 -42.86 41.45
C ASN A 540 -17.58 -41.51 41.43
N VAL A 541 -17.89 -40.61 42.38
CA VAL A 541 -16.89 -39.63 42.83
C VAL A 541 -16.50 -39.97 44.26
N ALA A 542 -15.37 -40.66 44.38
CA ALA A 542 -14.72 -40.94 45.64
C ALA A 542 -14.36 -39.62 46.35
N SER A 543 -14.52 -39.61 47.67
CA SER A 543 -14.20 -38.53 48.59
C SER A 543 -12.75 -38.05 48.41
N GLY A 544 -12.59 -36.91 47.75
CA GLY A 544 -11.31 -36.21 47.58
C GLY A 544 -11.51 -34.70 47.59
N LYS A 545 -10.43 -33.96 47.87
CA LYS A 545 -10.31 -32.51 48.12
C LYS A 545 -10.98 -31.58 47.08
N TYR A 546 -11.51 -32.12 45.99
CA TYR A 546 -12.12 -31.42 44.85
C TYR A 546 -13.66 -31.46 44.84
N GLY A 547 -14.30 -32.30 45.65
CA GLY A 547 -15.77 -32.46 45.65
C GLY A 547 -16.57 -31.23 46.16
N ASN A 548 -15.92 -30.27 46.82
CA ASN A 548 -16.57 -29.05 47.28
C ASN A 548 -16.65 -27.96 46.19
N ILE A 549 -15.73 -27.96 45.22
CA ILE A 549 -15.71 -26.95 44.14
C ILE A 549 -16.75 -27.31 43.06
N GLU A 550 -16.87 -28.59 42.71
CA GLU A 550 -17.92 -29.07 41.79
C GLU A 550 -19.33 -28.85 42.36
N LYS A 551 -19.53 -29.07 43.67
CA LYS A 551 -20.81 -28.76 44.34
C LYS A 551 -21.17 -27.27 44.27
N MET A 552 -20.18 -26.39 44.43
CA MET A 552 -20.39 -24.95 44.35
C MET A 552 -20.79 -24.52 42.92
N PHE A 553 -20.15 -25.11 41.91
CA PHE A 553 -20.42 -24.85 40.50
C PHE A 553 -21.83 -25.31 40.08
N ILE A 554 -22.23 -26.52 40.50
CA ILE A 554 -23.57 -27.06 40.25
C ILE A 554 -24.64 -26.21 40.95
N GLN A 555 -24.38 -25.72 42.18
CA GLN A 555 -25.30 -24.81 42.87
C GLN A 555 -25.48 -23.46 42.16
N LEU A 556 -24.43 -22.91 41.54
CA LEU A 556 -24.50 -21.64 40.82
C LEU A 556 -25.25 -21.75 39.47
N LEU A 557 -25.11 -22.90 38.79
CA LEU A 557 -25.90 -23.25 37.61
C LEU A 557 -27.40 -23.42 37.95
N ILE A 558 -27.73 -24.14 39.02
CA ILE A 558 -29.11 -24.36 39.46
C ILE A 558 -29.80 -23.04 39.87
N LYS A 559 -29.06 -22.08 40.43
CA LYS A 559 -29.59 -20.77 40.83
C LYS A 559 -29.73 -19.77 39.66
N GLY A 560 -29.38 -20.14 38.42
CA GLY A 560 -29.51 -19.27 37.25
C GLY A 560 -28.48 -18.13 37.18
N ASN A 561 -27.43 -18.18 38.00
CA ASN A 561 -26.43 -17.11 38.09
C ASN A 561 -25.34 -17.22 37.02
N ILE A 562 -25.31 -18.34 36.30
CA ILE A 562 -24.33 -18.66 35.27
C ILE A 562 -25.06 -19.11 34.00
N VAL A 563 -24.68 -18.54 32.85
CA VAL A 563 -25.16 -18.94 31.53
C VAL A 563 -23.98 -19.48 30.73
N MET A 564 -24.08 -20.75 30.31
CA MET A 564 -23.15 -21.35 29.34
C MET A 564 -23.59 -20.94 27.94
N ARG A 565 -22.70 -20.30 27.19
CA ARG A 565 -23.02 -19.81 25.83
C ARG A 565 -22.46 -20.69 24.72
N GLU A 566 -21.32 -21.33 24.96
CA GLU A 566 -20.66 -22.14 23.94
C GLU A 566 -19.80 -23.23 24.57
N CYS A 567 -19.82 -24.41 23.97
CA CYS A 567 -19.00 -25.55 24.35
C CYS A 567 -18.45 -26.18 23.06
N ASN A 568 -17.13 -26.29 22.98
CA ASN A 568 -16.48 -27.13 21.97
C ASN A 568 -15.50 -28.09 22.67
N ASN A 569 -14.80 -28.91 21.89
CA ASN A 569 -13.96 -29.99 22.43
C ASN A 569 -12.82 -29.49 23.35
N ASN A 570 -12.45 -28.20 23.30
CA ASN A 570 -11.30 -27.66 24.01
C ASN A 570 -11.57 -26.43 24.89
N SER A 571 -12.80 -25.89 24.93
CA SER A 571 -13.14 -24.78 25.84
C SER A 571 -14.63 -24.67 26.14
N ILE A 572 -14.93 -24.12 27.33
CA ILE A 572 -16.28 -23.74 27.76
C ILE A 572 -16.27 -22.25 28.08
N ILE A 573 -17.15 -21.49 27.41
CA ILE A 573 -17.31 -20.05 27.67
C ILE A 573 -18.52 -19.83 28.57
N ILE A 574 -18.27 -19.20 29.71
CA ILE A 574 -19.25 -19.00 30.77
C ILE A 574 -19.37 -17.50 31.06
N THR A 575 -20.61 -17.01 31.07
CA THR A 575 -20.91 -15.62 31.46
C THR A 575 -21.83 -15.59 32.66
N TYR A 576 -21.59 -14.66 33.58
CA TYR A 576 -22.46 -14.43 34.74
C TYR A 576 -23.65 -13.57 34.34
N SER A 577 -24.82 -13.94 34.83
CA SER A 577 -26.03 -13.11 34.75
C SER A 577 -25.83 -11.88 35.65
N GLN A 578 -25.98 -10.68 35.07
CA GLN A 578 -25.87 -9.41 35.78
C GLN A 578 -26.94 -9.32 36.87
N ASN A 579 -26.52 -9.55 38.11
CA ASN A 579 -26.84 -8.74 39.29
C ASN A 579 -26.21 -9.44 40.49
N ILE A 580 -25.55 -8.65 41.33
CA ILE A 580 -24.82 -9.02 42.57
C ILE A 580 -23.30 -9.22 42.34
N PHE A 581 -22.53 -8.25 42.87
CA PHE A 581 -21.07 -8.05 42.92
C PHE A 581 -20.41 -7.21 41.79
N ASN A 582 -20.08 -5.96 42.15
CA ASN A 582 -19.10 -5.12 41.48
C ASN A 582 -17.71 -5.79 41.50
N GLY A 583 -17.21 -6.19 40.34
CA GLY A 583 -15.84 -6.70 40.18
C GLY A 583 -15.77 -7.76 39.08
N LYS A 584 -15.26 -7.38 37.91
CA LYS A 584 -15.04 -8.27 36.77
C LYS A 584 -14.08 -9.41 37.16
N ASN A 585 -14.54 -10.66 37.04
CA ASN A 585 -13.67 -11.84 37.02
C ASN A 585 -14.13 -12.76 35.88
N VAL A 586 -13.22 -13.13 34.99
CA VAL A 586 -13.40 -14.15 33.96
C VAL A 586 -12.53 -15.35 34.37
N VAL A 587 -13.13 -16.53 34.48
CA VAL A 587 -12.38 -17.79 34.68
C VAL A 587 -12.39 -18.52 33.34
N SER A 588 -11.21 -18.83 32.82
CA SER A 588 -11.05 -19.72 31.67
C SER A 588 -10.50 -21.06 32.13
N LEU A 589 -11.12 -22.16 31.69
CA LEU A 589 -10.64 -23.52 31.89
C LEU A 589 -9.95 -23.97 30.60
N LEU A 590 -8.67 -24.33 30.70
CA LEU A 590 -7.93 -24.99 29.63
C LEU A 590 -7.79 -26.47 29.98
N ASN A 591 -7.95 -27.34 28.98
CA ASN A 591 -7.65 -28.76 29.10
C ASN A 591 -6.16 -28.96 29.45
N ASP A 592 -5.86 -30.07 30.12
CA ASP A 592 -4.54 -30.51 30.64
C ASP A 592 -4.09 -29.93 32.01
N ASN A 593 -4.91 -30.16 33.05
CA ASN A 593 -4.52 -30.03 34.48
C ASN A 593 -3.90 -28.68 34.90
N LYS A 594 -4.23 -27.57 34.22
CA LYS A 594 -3.76 -26.22 34.57
C LYS A 594 -4.94 -25.29 34.82
N TYR A 595 -4.98 -24.70 36.01
CA TYR A 595 -5.92 -23.63 36.37
C TYR A 595 -5.16 -22.31 36.47
N LEU A 596 -5.68 -21.26 35.82
CA LEU A 596 -5.22 -19.88 36.03
C LEU A 596 -6.17 -19.22 37.04
N GLY A 597 -5.70 -19.00 38.27
CA GLY A 597 -6.43 -18.24 39.28
C GLY A 597 -5.99 -16.77 39.24
N LEU A 598 -6.90 -15.86 38.88
CA LEU A 598 -6.69 -14.42 39.07
C LEU A 598 -7.31 -14.00 40.40
N THR A 599 -6.47 -13.67 41.37
CA THR A 599 -6.85 -12.84 42.51
C THR A 599 -5.75 -11.81 42.76
N ASN A 600 -6.15 -10.57 43.03
CA ASN A 600 -5.26 -9.46 43.40
C ASN A 600 -4.51 -9.80 44.68
N ASN A 601 -3.32 -10.40 44.57
CA ASN A 601 -2.15 -10.28 45.45
C ASN A 601 -1.04 -11.22 44.95
N LEU A 602 0.20 -10.73 44.89
CA LEU A 602 1.38 -11.45 44.39
C LEU A 602 1.54 -12.85 45.01
N ILE A 603 1.69 -13.88 44.16
CA ILE A 603 2.40 -15.11 44.50
C ILE A 603 3.37 -15.42 43.37
N LYS A 604 4.67 -15.38 43.68
CA LYS A 604 5.77 -15.81 42.81
C LYS A 604 5.80 -17.34 42.81
N MET A 605 5.55 -17.98 41.66
CA MET A 605 5.84 -19.39 41.47
C MET A 605 7.20 -19.55 40.79
N ASN A 606 8.21 -19.98 41.56
CA ASN A 606 9.46 -20.48 41.02
C ASN A 606 9.20 -21.86 40.38
N GLN A 607 9.71 -22.08 39.16
CA GLN A 607 9.89 -23.42 38.62
C GLN A 607 11.05 -24.10 39.36
N TYR A 608 10.74 -25.18 40.08
CA TYR A 608 11.72 -26.22 40.39
C TYR A 608 11.74 -27.18 39.18
N SER A 609 12.81 -27.14 38.40
CA SER A 609 13.23 -28.28 37.58
C SER A 609 14.58 -28.72 38.11
N GLY A 610 14.59 -29.81 38.89
CA GLY A 610 15.82 -30.53 39.17
C GLY A 610 16.33 -31.16 37.87
N ASN A 611 17.55 -30.82 37.48
CA ASN A 611 18.68 -31.73 37.54
C ASN A 611 19.96 -30.95 37.29
N ASP A 612 20.89 -31.12 38.23
CA ASP A 612 22.29 -30.77 38.13
C ASP A 612 22.93 -31.44 36.90
N ASP A 613 23.80 -30.73 36.16
CA ASP A 613 25.24 -31.02 36.18
C ASP A 613 26.08 -29.96 35.43
N GLN A 614 27.27 -29.74 35.98
CA GLN A 614 28.23 -28.63 35.83
C GLN A 614 28.98 -28.60 34.49
N TYR A 615 29.23 -27.44 33.86
CA TYR A 615 30.41 -26.54 33.97
C TYR A 615 30.32 -25.40 32.95
#